data_AF-A0A7H1Q3V2-F1
#
_entry.id   AF-A0A7H1Q3V2-F1
#
_cell.length_a   1.000
_cell.length_b   1.000
_cell.length_c   1.000
_cell.angle_alpha   90.00
_cell.angle_beta   90.00
_cell.angle_gamma   90.00
#
_symmetry.space_group_name_H-M   'P 1'
#
loop_
_entity.id
_entity.type
_entity.pdbx_description
1 polymer ?
#
loop_
_entity_poly.entity_id
_entity_poly.type
_entity_poly.pdbx_seq_one_letter_code
_entity_poly.pdbx_strand_id
1 'polypeptide(L)'
;MELVKWPPAEPCPGPADEEAWINRLLSLHEMPVSSTLNSEQCAGTQCMWCAAGAPAVLLPLEGMSASWPPRACTGCIEARKAKLSTYLAWWGHLVGCEECQRTGRCAAAEPLAQAHAAAVEAATGSRLVTCIRCQATEDVSTPHLTPLAWLGDASSYHSYAHIPQCRARRRERGTLRFIPAPLGLDSEAEGGSRA
;
A
#
# COMPACT_ATOMS: atom_id res chain seq x y z
N MET A 1 7.36 14.02 23.06
CA MET A 1 7.07 13.30 21.81
C MET A 1 7.37 14.28 20.68
N GLU A 2 8.59 14.25 20.14
CA GLU A 2 9.00 15.20 19.11
C GLU A 2 8.49 14.72 17.74
N LEU A 3 7.72 15.59 17.09
CA LEU A 3 7.37 15.46 15.67
C LEU A 3 8.65 15.70 14.88
N VAL A 4 9.28 14.63 14.40
CA VAL A 4 10.37 14.79 13.42
C VAL A 4 9.74 15.32 12.13
N LYS A 5 10.11 16.54 11.75
CA LYS A 5 9.72 17.15 10.47
C LYS A 5 10.16 16.22 9.35
N TRP A 6 9.18 15.76 8.57
CA TRP A 6 9.37 15.03 7.33
C TRP A 6 10.18 15.91 6.35
N PRO A 7 11.13 15.37 5.55
CA PRO A 7 11.57 16.04 4.33
C PRO A 7 10.32 16.33 3.48
N PRO A 8 10.22 17.36 2.62
CA PRO A 8 8.98 17.62 1.89
C PRO A 8 8.44 16.34 1.24
N ALA A 9 7.14 16.09 1.35
CA ALA A 9 6.49 15.00 0.63
C ALA A 9 6.97 15.06 -0.81
N GLU A 10 7.55 13.97 -1.32
CA GLU A 10 7.85 13.92 -2.74
C GLU A 10 6.54 14.26 -3.46
N PRO A 11 6.54 15.28 -4.35
CA PRO A 11 5.32 15.71 -5.00
C PRO A 11 4.65 14.50 -5.64
N CYS A 12 3.32 14.44 -5.57
CA CYS A 12 2.58 13.40 -6.26
C CYS A 12 3.13 13.30 -7.69
N PRO A 13 3.69 12.16 -8.07
CA PRO A 13 4.29 11.99 -9.38
C PRO A 13 3.28 12.37 -10.47
N GLY A 14 3.72 13.00 -11.56
CA GLY A 14 2.85 13.17 -12.74
C GLY A 14 2.36 11.81 -13.27
N PRO A 15 1.39 11.73 -14.19
CA PRO A 15 0.80 10.45 -14.60
C PRO A 15 1.81 9.42 -15.14
N ALA A 16 2.86 9.85 -15.84
CA ALA A 16 3.96 8.97 -16.25
C ALA A 16 4.85 8.53 -15.08
N ASP A 17 4.98 9.40 -14.08
CA ASP A 17 5.71 9.11 -12.85
C ASP A 17 4.86 8.20 -11.92
N GLU A 18 3.53 8.22 -12.01
CA GLU A 18 2.61 7.39 -11.23
C GLU A 18 2.71 5.92 -11.66
N GLU A 19 2.74 5.64 -12.97
CA GLU A 19 2.96 4.27 -13.46
C GLU A 19 4.33 3.72 -13.03
N ALA A 20 5.38 4.52 -13.21
CA ALA A 20 6.73 4.15 -12.78
C ALA A 20 6.80 3.92 -11.26
N TRP A 21 6.09 4.74 -10.49
CA TRP A 21 6.00 4.59 -9.04
C TRP A 21 5.25 3.32 -8.64
N ILE A 22 4.11 3.02 -9.27
CA ILE A 22 3.36 1.78 -9.04
C ILE A 22 4.20 0.56 -9.40
N ASN A 23 4.92 0.58 -10.52
CA ASN A 23 5.83 -0.51 -10.92
C ASN A 23 6.93 -0.72 -9.86
N ARG A 24 7.49 0.38 -9.33
CA ARG A 24 8.46 0.30 -8.22
C ARG A 24 7.84 -0.30 -6.97
N LEU A 25 6.63 0.11 -6.59
CA LEU A 25 5.93 -0.43 -5.42
C LEU A 25 5.57 -1.91 -5.58
N LEU A 26 5.24 -2.35 -6.79
CA LEU A 26 4.97 -3.75 -7.11
C LEU A 26 6.19 -4.62 -6.79
N SER A 27 7.37 -4.22 -7.25
CA SER A 27 8.64 -4.91 -6.99
C SER A 27 9.04 -4.88 -5.50
N LEU A 28 8.62 -3.87 -4.74
CA LEU A 28 8.95 -3.73 -3.31
C LEU A 28 7.98 -4.44 -2.36
N HIS A 29 6.68 -4.47 -2.67
CA HIS A 29 5.63 -4.85 -1.72
C HIS A 29 4.86 -6.11 -2.07
N GLU A 30 4.77 -6.45 -3.36
CA GLU A 30 3.95 -7.56 -3.81
C GLU A 30 4.78 -8.79 -4.21
N MET A 31 6.10 -8.67 -4.14
CA MET A 31 7.03 -9.78 -4.38
C MET A 31 6.88 -10.84 -3.28
N PRO A 32 6.56 -12.10 -3.63
CA PRO A 32 6.56 -13.18 -2.67
C PRO A 32 7.97 -13.40 -2.12
N VAL A 33 8.06 -13.82 -0.86
CA VAL A 33 9.34 -14.28 -0.31
C VAL A 33 9.79 -15.52 -1.06
N SER A 34 11.08 -15.63 -1.38
CA SER A 34 11.62 -16.74 -2.19
C SER A 34 11.29 -18.11 -1.60
N SER A 35 11.19 -18.22 -0.27
CA SER A 35 10.81 -19.45 0.44
C SER A 35 9.37 -19.91 0.21
N THR A 36 8.52 -19.07 -0.37
CA THR A 36 7.12 -19.41 -0.71
C THR A 36 6.93 -19.80 -2.17
N LEU A 37 7.97 -19.66 -3.00
CA LEU A 37 7.94 -20.00 -4.42
C LEU A 37 8.44 -21.42 -4.63
N ASN A 38 7.81 -22.14 -5.55
CA ASN A 38 8.33 -23.43 -6.02
C ASN A 38 9.54 -23.23 -6.98
N SER A 39 10.17 -24.33 -7.38
CA SER A 39 11.32 -24.32 -8.28
C SER A 39 11.05 -23.63 -9.62
N GLU A 40 9.87 -23.87 -10.20
CA GLU A 40 9.44 -23.37 -11.50
C GLU A 40 9.20 -21.84 -11.46
N GLN A 41 8.58 -21.35 -10.39
CA GLN A 41 8.37 -19.94 -10.14
C GLN A 41 9.69 -19.20 -9.90
N CYS A 42 10.60 -19.80 -9.12
CA CYS A 42 11.95 -19.27 -8.92
C CYS A 42 12.76 -19.22 -10.22
N ALA A 43 12.58 -20.21 -11.10
CA ALA A 43 13.22 -20.27 -12.43
C ALA A 43 12.55 -19.34 -13.46
N GLY A 44 11.42 -18.71 -13.12
CA GLY A 44 10.66 -17.85 -14.03
C GLY A 44 9.94 -18.61 -15.15
N THR A 45 9.71 -19.91 -14.99
CA THR A 45 8.95 -20.74 -15.95
C THR A 45 7.46 -20.79 -15.66
N GLN A 46 7.06 -20.39 -14.46
CA GLN A 46 5.67 -20.17 -14.04
C GLN A 46 5.49 -18.77 -13.46
N CYS A 47 4.25 -18.25 -13.52
CA CYS A 47 3.92 -17.00 -12.84
C CYS A 47 4.20 -17.12 -11.34
N MET A 48 4.97 -16.17 -10.80
CA MET A 48 5.33 -16.14 -9.38
C MET A 48 4.12 -16.05 -8.42
N TRP A 49 2.95 -15.65 -8.91
CA TRP A 49 1.76 -15.46 -8.08
C TRP A 49 0.69 -16.53 -8.26
N CYS A 50 0.37 -16.93 -9.49
CA CYS A 50 -0.69 -17.92 -9.74
C CYS A 50 -0.17 -19.31 -10.13
N ALA A 51 1.15 -19.49 -10.23
CA ALA A 51 1.81 -20.70 -10.72
C ALA A 51 1.37 -21.15 -12.14
N ALA A 52 0.60 -20.32 -12.85
CA ALA A 52 0.12 -20.59 -14.19
C ALA A 52 0.92 -19.83 -15.26
N GLY A 53 0.64 -20.13 -16.52
CA GLY A 53 1.22 -19.47 -17.68
C GLY A 53 2.43 -20.21 -18.25
N ALA A 54 2.61 -20.09 -19.57
CA ALA A 54 3.77 -20.62 -20.26
C ALA A 54 4.92 -19.60 -20.22
N PRO A 55 6.20 -20.02 -20.14
CA PRO A 55 7.34 -19.11 -20.02
C PRO A 55 7.39 -17.98 -21.06
N ALA A 56 6.93 -18.26 -22.29
CA ALA A 56 6.95 -17.32 -23.40
C ALA A 56 6.03 -16.10 -23.22
N VAL A 57 5.02 -16.18 -22.34
CA VAL A 57 4.07 -15.09 -22.08
C VAL A 57 4.26 -14.45 -20.71
N LEU A 58 5.29 -14.87 -19.97
CA LEU A 58 5.62 -14.29 -18.66
C LEU A 58 6.60 -13.13 -18.82
N LEU A 59 6.26 -12.03 -18.16
CA LEU A 59 7.02 -10.78 -18.18
C LEU A 59 7.87 -10.67 -16.91
N PRO A 60 9.11 -10.15 -17.02
CA PRO A 60 9.84 -9.72 -15.85
C PRO A 60 9.14 -8.50 -15.22
N LEU A 61 9.29 -8.32 -13.91
CA LEU A 61 8.94 -7.03 -13.28
C LEU A 61 10.05 -6.01 -13.55
N GLU A 62 9.67 -4.73 -13.65
CA GLU A 62 10.62 -3.64 -13.85
C GLU A 62 11.62 -3.56 -12.70
N GLY A 63 12.89 -3.31 -13.04
CA GLY A 63 13.99 -3.16 -12.09
C GLY A 63 14.57 -4.46 -11.51
N MET A 64 14.09 -5.63 -11.96
CA MET A 64 14.59 -6.92 -11.46
C MET A 64 15.93 -7.33 -12.08
N SER A 65 16.84 -7.86 -11.24
CA SER A 65 18.14 -8.38 -11.67
C SER A 65 17.99 -9.66 -12.49
N ALA A 66 18.89 -9.87 -13.46
CA ALA A 66 18.91 -11.09 -14.26
C ALA A 66 19.23 -12.37 -13.46
N SER A 67 19.88 -12.24 -12.28
CA SER A 67 20.28 -13.36 -11.43
C SER A 67 19.13 -13.99 -10.64
N TRP A 68 18.01 -13.31 -10.50
CA TRP A 68 16.81 -13.84 -9.87
C TRP A 68 15.61 -13.36 -10.68
N PRO A 69 15.13 -14.15 -11.66
CA PRO A 69 14.16 -13.70 -12.65
C PRO A 69 12.75 -14.24 -12.40
N PRO A 70 12.11 -14.13 -11.21
CA PRO A 70 10.68 -14.36 -11.10
C PRO A 70 9.94 -13.57 -12.17
N ARG A 71 9.05 -14.24 -12.89
CA ARG A 71 8.22 -13.64 -13.92
C ARG A 71 6.76 -13.74 -13.55
N ALA A 72 5.94 -12.87 -14.11
CA ALA A 72 4.51 -12.87 -13.87
C ALA A 72 3.72 -12.79 -15.19
N CYS A 73 2.51 -13.34 -15.18
CA CYS A 73 1.58 -13.11 -16.28
C CYS A 73 0.96 -11.71 -16.17
N THR A 74 0.57 -11.15 -17.31
CA THR A 74 -0.06 -9.81 -17.40
C THR A 74 -1.25 -9.67 -16.44
N GLY A 75 -2.12 -10.69 -16.36
CA GLY A 75 -3.28 -10.65 -15.48
C GLY A 75 -2.93 -10.46 -14.00
N CYS A 76 -1.89 -11.12 -13.50
CA CYS A 76 -1.47 -10.95 -12.10
C CYS A 76 -0.73 -9.62 -11.85
N ILE A 77 -0.02 -9.10 -12.86
CA ILE A 77 0.61 -7.78 -12.81
C ILE A 77 -0.48 -6.70 -12.68
N GLU A 78 -1.44 -6.70 -13.60
CA GLU A 78 -2.52 -5.69 -13.62
C GLU A 78 -3.39 -5.75 -12.37
N ALA A 79 -3.73 -6.96 -11.88
CA ALA A 79 -4.49 -7.10 -10.63
C ALA A 79 -3.75 -6.49 -9.42
N ARG A 80 -2.42 -6.62 -9.35
CA ARG A 80 -1.61 -6.05 -8.26
C ARG A 80 -1.36 -4.56 -8.43
N LYS A 81 -1.21 -4.06 -9.66
CA LYS A 81 -1.22 -2.63 -9.94
C LYS A 81 -2.52 -2.00 -9.43
N ALA A 82 -3.68 -2.58 -9.78
CA ALA A 82 -4.97 -2.12 -9.31
C ALA A 82 -5.09 -2.16 -7.76
N LYS A 83 -4.58 -3.21 -7.12
CA LYS A 83 -4.50 -3.31 -5.65
C LYS A 83 -3.70 -2.15 -5.06
N LEU A 84 -2.53 -1.82 -5.62
CA LEU A 84 -1.68 -0.71 -5.16
C LEU A 84 -2.33 0.65 -5.42
N SER A 85 -2.90 0.89 -6.60
CA SER A 85 -3.57 2.15 -6.92
C SER A 85 -4.75 2.42 -5.99
N THR A 86 -5.60 1.41 -5.76
CA THR A 86 -6.74 1.54 -4.83
C THR A 86 -6.30 1.70 -3.38
N TYR A 87 -5.18 1.06 -2.98
CA TYR A 87 -4.57 1.27 -1.67
C TYR A 87 -4.14 2.73 -1.49
N LEU A 88 -3.40 3.29 -2.45
CA LEU A 88 -2.90 4.65 -2.41
C LEU A 88 -4.02 5.69 -2.42
N ALA A 89 -5.07 5.46 -3.22
CA ALA A 89 -6.25 6.32 -3.25
C ALA A 89 -6.96 6.34 -1.88
N TRP A 90 -7.17 5.17 -1.28
CA TRP A 90 -7.79 5.08 0.05
C TRP A 90 -6.90 5.70 1.13
N TRP A 91 -5.61 5.37 1.14
CA TRP A 91 -4.64 5.94 2.09
C TRP A 91 -4.56 7.47 1.98
N GLY A 92 -4.50 8.02 0.76
CA GLY A 92 -4.47 9.46 0.50
C GLY A 92 -5.67 10.19 1.10
N HIS A 93 -6.87 9.61 1.01
CA HIS A 93 -8.04 10.16 1.67
C HIS A 93 -7.91 10.15 3.20
N LEU A 94 -7.50 9.02 3.79
CA LEU A 94 -7.39 8.87 5.25
C LEU A 94 -6.41 9.85 5.89
N VAL A 95 -5.29 10.13 5.20
CA VAL A 95 -4.27 11.05 5.66
C VAL A 95 -4.82 12.47 5.85
N GLY A 96 -5.73 12.90 4.96
CA GLY A 96 -6.36 14.23 5.02
C GLY A 96 -7.70 14.28 5.77
N CYS A 97 -8.25 13.15 6.21
CA CYS A 97 -9.61 13.09 6.77
C CYS A 97 -9.60 12.91 8.29
N GLU A 98 -9.89 14.00 9.03
CA GLU A 98 -10.00 13.97 10.50
C GLU A 98 -11.02 12.96 11.02
N GLU A 99 -12.15 12.80 10.31
CA GLU A 99 -13.17 11.83 10.70
C GLU A 99 -12.62 10.42 10.64
N CYS A 100 -11.96 10.03 9.56
CA CYS A 100 -11.34 8.71 9.43
C CYS A 100 -10.28 8.47 10.51
N GLN A 101 -9.49 9.49 10.87
CA GLN A 101 -8.49 9.36 11.93
C GLN A 101 -9.13 9.12 13.30
N ARG A 102 -10.33 9.64 13.54
CA ARG A 102 -11.07 9.49 14.80
C ARG A 102 -11.91 8.21 14.85
N THR A 103 -12.56 7.83 13.76
CA THR A 103 -13.57 6.76 13.72
C THR A 103 -13.14 5.53 12.93
N GLY A 104 -11.96 5.57 12.29
CA GLY A 104 -11.47 4.53 11.38
C GLY A 104 -11.90 4.77 9.94
N ARG A 105 -13.19 5.01 9.70
CA ARG A 105 -13.71 5.18 8.34
C ARG A 105 -14.93 6.11 8.31
N CYS A 106 -14.88 7.14 7.47
CA CYS A 106 -16.02 8.00 7.17
C CYS A 106 -16.81 7.46 5.97
N ALA A 107 -17.99 8.04 5.72
CA ALA A 107 -18.85 7.63 4.60
C ALA A 107 -18.18 7.80 3.22
N ALA A 108 -17.32 8.81 3.05
CA ALA A 108 -16.59 9.04 1.79
C ALA A 108 -15.45 8.02 1.57
N ALA A 109 -14.91 7.44 2.64
CA ALA A 109 -13.88 6.41 2.57
C ALA A 109 -14.45 5.01 2.28
N GLU A 110 -15.75 4.79 2.53
CA GLU A 110 -16.41 3.50 2.30
C GLU A 110 -16.31 2.99 0.85
N PRO A 111 -16.63 3.77 -0.20
CA PRO A 111 -16.45 3.30 -1.57
C PRO A 111 -14.98 3.03 -1.93
N LEU A 112 -14.03 3.77 -1.34
CA LEU A 112 -12.59 3.54 -1.54
C LEU A 112 -12.15 2.20 -0.92
N ALA A 113 -12.62 1.91 0.30
CA ALA A 113 -12.37 0.66 0.98
C ALA A 113 -12.96 -0.54 0.22
N GLN A 114 -14.17 -0.41 -0.33
CA GLN A 114 -14.82 -1.44 -1.13
C GLN A 114 -14.08 -1.69 -2.46
N ALA A 115 -13.69 -0.63 -3.17
CA ALA A 115 -12.89 -0.74 -4.39
C ALA A 115 -11.55 -1.44 -4.11
N HIS A 116 -10.91 -1.08 -3.00
CA HIS A 116 -9.67 -1.73 -2.58
C HIS A 116 -9.89 -3.19 -2.20
N ALA A 117 -10.99 -3.53 -1.51
CA ALA A 117 -11.32 -4.91 -1.17
C ALA A 117 -11.48 -5.80 -2.41
N ALA A 118 -12.16 -5.31 -3.43
CA ALA A 118 -12.30 -6.02 -4.69
C ALA A 118 -10.94 -6.22 -5.39
N ALA A 119 -10.06 -5.21 -5.37
CA ALA A 119 -8.73 -5.30 -5.95
C ALA A 119 -7.80 -6.28 -5.18
N VAL A 120 -7.88 -6.30 -3.85
CA VAL A 120 -7.16 -7.28 -3.01
C VAL A 120 -7.60 -8.70 -3.33
N GLU A 121 -8.91 -8.94 -3.46
CA GLU A 121 -9.46 -10.24 -3.84
C GLU A 121 -9.00 -10.68 -5.22
N ALA A 122 -9.08 -9.80 -6.23
CA ALA A 122 -8.62 -10.10 -7.58
C ALA A 122 -7.12 -10.43 -7.64
N ALA A 123 -6.29 -9.75 -6.84
CA ALA A 123 -4.85 -9.94 -6.82
C ALA A 123 -4.40 -11.20 -6.07
N THR A 124 -5.09 -11.55 -4.98
CA THR A 124 -4.62 -12.56 -4.01
C THR A 124 -5.54 -13.78 -3.86
N GLY A 125 -6.75 -13.74 -4.41
CA GLY A 125 -7.79 -14.74 -4.19
C GLY A 125 -8.44 -14.65 -2.79
N SER A 126 -8.15 -13.61 -2.02
CA SER A 126 -8.69 -13.41 -0.67
C SER A 126 -8.92 -11.93 -0.39
N ARG A 127 -9.85 -11.60 0.49
CA ARG A 127 -10.03 -10.23 1.04
C ARG A 127 -9.33 -10.02 2.38
N LEU A 128 -8.66 -11.07 2.87
CA LEU A 128 -8.08 -11.08 4.20
C LEU A 128 -6.74 -10.36 4.21
N VAL A 129 -6.57 -9.47 5.18
CA VAL A 129 -5.31 -8.77 5.42
C VAL A 129 -4.98 -8.82 6.90
N THR A 130 -3.69 -8.72 7.23
CA THR A 130 -3.22 -8.80 8.60
C THR A 130 -2.92 -7.42 9.15
N CYS A 131 -3.53 -7.09 10.29
CA CYS A 131 -3.21 -5.88 11.03
C CYS A 131 -1.77 -5.96 11.56
N ILE A 132 -0.91 -5.03 11.14
CA ILE A 132 0.52 -5.05 11.49
C ILE A 132 0.77 -4.96 13.01
N ARG A 133 -0.19 -4.42 13.76
CA ARG A 133 -0.09 -4.21 15.22
C ARG A 133 -0.48 -5.44 16.03
N CYS A 134 -1.69 -5.96 15.82
CA CYS A 134 -2.22 -7.09 16.61
C CYS A 134 -2.11 -8.44 15.92
N GLN A 135 -1.68 -8.46 14.66
CA GLN A 135 -1.59 -9.66 13.83
C GLN A 135 -2.94 -10.38 13.62
N ALA A 136 -4.06 -9.71 13.93
CA ALA A 136 -5.37 -10.22 13.57
C ALA A 136 -5.55 -10.13 12.05
N THR A 137 -6.08 -11.21 11.47
CA THR A 137 -6.42 -11.30 10.05
C THR A 137 -7.91 -11.11 9.90
N GLU A 138 -8.30 -10.10 9.11
CA GLU A 138 -9.69 -9.68 8.94
C GLU A 138 -9.93 -9.28 7.48
N ASP A 139 -11.20 -9.25 7.08
CA ASP A 139 -11.59 -8.75 5.76
C ASP A 139 -11.23 -7.26 5.66
N VAL A 140 -10.63 -6.84 4.56
CA VAL A 140 -10.18 -5.45 4.37
C VAL A 140 -11.34 -4.44 4.34
N SER A 141 -12.56 -4.89 4.06
CA SER A 141 -13.79 -4.07 4.16
C SER A 141 -14.22 -3.81 5.61
N THR A 142 -13.58 -4.42 6.61
CA THR A 142 -13.89 -4.22 8.03
C THR A 142 -13.73 -2.73 8.43
N PRO A 143 -14.76 -2.05 8.98
CA PRO A 143 -14.76 -0.59 9.14
C PRO A 143 -13.61 0.02 9.94
N HIS A 144 -13.11 -0.72 10.95
CA HIS A 144 -12.04 -0.27 11.82
C HIS A 144 -10.65 -0.63 11.27
N LEU A 145 -10.57 -1.29 10.12
CA LEU A 145 -9.30 -1.61 9.45
C LEU A 145 -9.03 -0.59 8.35
N THR A 146 -7.81 -0.07 8.35
CA THR A 146 -7.40 1.04 7.49
C THR A 146 -5.99 0.79 6.95
N PRO A 147 -5.69 1.21 5.71
CA PRO A 147 -4.34 1.21 5.16
C PRO A 147 -3.44 2.15 5.96
N LEU A 148 -2.20 1.71 6.13
CA LEU A 148 -1.15 2.39 6.87
C LEU A 148 0.13 2.33 6.06
N ALA A 149 0.62 3.49 5.63
CA ALA A 149 1.99 3.63 5.17
C ALA A 149 2.91 3.95 6.37
N TRP A 150 4.06 3.28 6.46
CA TRP A 150 5.10 3.59 7.44
C TRP A 150 6.48 3.44 6.82
N LEU A 151 7.45 4.22 7.31
CA LEU A 151 8.85 4.07 6.93
C LEU A 151 9.54 3.10 7.86
N GLY A 152 10.24 2.11 7.30
CA GLY A 152 11.32 1.43 8.01
C GLY A 152 12.68 2.00 7.60
N ASP A 153 13.74 1.26 7.96
CA ASP A 153 15.12 1.75 7.82
C ASP A 153 15.57 1.92 6.35
N ALA A 154 14.87 1.33 5.38
CA ALA A 154 15.26 1.34 3.97
C ALA A 154 14.11 1.61 2.97
N SER A 155 12.84 1.51 3.37
CA SER A 155 11.71 1.66 2.45
C SER A 155 10.43 2.10 3.15
N SER A 156 9.50 2.67 2.39
CA SER A 156 8.09 2.71 2.78
C SER A 156 7.54 1.30 2.83
N TYR A 157 6.53 1.05 3.65
CA TYR A 157 5.81 -0.22 3.74
C TYR A 157 4.31 0.05 3.69
N HIS A 158 3.60 -0.71 2.87
CA HIS A 158 2.15 -0.74 2.84
C HIS A 158 1.66 -1.84 3.77
N SER A 159 0.72 -1.50 4.65
CA SER A 159 0.23 -2.39 5.70
C SER A 159 -1.18 -1.98 6.10
N TYR A 160 -1.80 -2.74 7.00
CA TYR A 160 -3.11 -2.41 7.55
C TYR A 160 -3.02 -2.29 9.06
N ALA A 161 -3.83 -1.41 9.64
CA ALA A 161 -3.93 -1.25 11.08
C ALA A 161 -5.36 -0.95 11.51
N HIS A 162 -5.69 -1.37 12.73
CA HIS A 162 -6.95 -1.02 13.37
C HIS A 162 -6.92 0.43 13.89
N ILE A 163 -7.94 1.21 13.53
CA ILE A 163 -8.19 2.59 13.97
C ILE A 163 -9.63 2.70 14.47
N PRO A 164 -9.91 3.44 15.57
CA PRO A 164 -8.94 4.15 16.42
C PRO A 164 -8.22 3.23 17.42
N GLN A 165 -8.76 2.03 17.67
CA GLN A 165 -8.26 1.13 18.70
C GLN A 165 -7.90 -0.23 18.12
N CYS A 166 -6.66 -0.64 18.37
CA CYS A 166 -6.16 -1.96 18.03
C CYS A 166 -6.09 -2.84 19.28
N ARG A 167 -6.41 -4.14 19.14
CA ARG A 167 -6.39 -5.12 20.24
C ARG A 167 -4.99 -5.40 20.80
N ALA A 168 -3.93 -5.02 20.08
CA ALA A 168 -2.57 -5.14 20.58
C ALA A 168 -2.42 -4.28 21.83
N ARG A 169 -2.02 -4.88 22.97
CA ARG A 169 -1.46 -4.09 24.07
C ARG A 169 -0.29 -3.28 23.49
N ARG A 170 -0.27 -1.97 23.73
CA ARG A 170 0.83 -1.07 23.33
C ARG A 170 2.16 -1.75 23.67
N ARG A 171 2.85 -2.33 22.69
CA ARG A 171 4.22 -2.82 22.89
C ARG A 171 5.10 -1.58 22.89
N GLU A 172 5.86 -1.37 23.96
CA GLU A 172 6.73 -0.20 24.15
C GLU A 172 7.92 -0.14 23.17
N ARG A 173 8.09 -1.11 22.26
CA ARG A 173 9.23 -1.16 21.33
C ARG A 173 8.77 -1.10 19.89
N GLY A 174 9.26 -0.08 19.19
CA GLY A 174 8.95 0.24 17.80
C GLY A 174 7.94 1.38 17.73
N THR A 175 8.40 2.61 17.54
CA THR A 175 7.50 3.73 17.29
C THR A 175 6.92 3.54 15.88
N LEU A 176 5.76 2.90 15.76
CA LEU A 176 4.92 3.03 14.56
C LEU A 176 4.46 4.49 14.51
N ARG A 177 5.29 5.33 13.87
CA ARG A 177 4.92 6.70 13.57
C ARG A 177 3.88 6.62 12.45
N PHE A 178 2.64 6.89 12.82
CA PHE A 178 1.66 7.32 11.83
C PHE A 178 2.28 8.47 11.04
N ILE A 179 2.25 8.38 9.73
CA ILE A 179 2.53 9.51 8.86
C ILE A 179 1.17 10.08 8.47
N PRO A 180 0.58 11.00 9.24
CA PRO A 180 -0.28 11.99 8.63
C PRO A 180 0.68 12.91 7.89
N ALA A 181 0.85 12.74 6.58
CA ALA A 181 1.50 13.81 5.82
C ALA A 181 0.41 14.85 5.51
N PRO A 182 0.46 16.05 6.11
CA PRO A 182 -0.40 17.13 5.66
C PRO A 182 0.11 17.55 4.28
N LEU A 183 -0.63 17.26 3.22
CA LEU A 183 -0.37 17.91 1.94
C LEU A 183 -1.04 19.28 1.97
N GLY A 184 -0.19 20.29 2.16
CA GLY A 184 -0.28 21.64 1.62
C GLY A 184 -1.62 22.06 1.02
N LEU A 185 -2.60 22.33 1.88
CA LEU A 185 -3.48 23.45 1.62
C LEU A 185 -2.67 24.69 1.95
N ASP A 186 -2.09 25.30 0.91
CA ASP A 186 -1.76 26.71 0.94
C ASP A 186 -3.02 27.43 1.37
N SER A 187 -3.05 27.77 2.65
CA SER A 187 -3.95 28.77 3.18
C SER A 187 -3.42 30.07 2.60
N GLU A 188 -3.96 30.47 1.45
CA GLU A 188 -4.01 31.88 1.08
C GLU A 188 -4.94 32.60 2.07
N ALA A 189 -4.45 32.70 3.31
CA ALA A 189 -4.92 33.61 4.31
C ALA A 189 -3.75 34.56 4.57
N GLU A 190 -3.63 35.59 3.73
CA GLU A 190 -3.26 36.95 4.14
C GLU A 190 -3.14 37.85 2.90
N GLY A 191 -4.22 38.58 2.63
CA GLY A 191 -4.26 39.68 1.66
C GLY A 191 -5.26 40.75 2.07
N GLY A 192 -5.48 40.92 3.38
CA GLY A 192 -6.36 41.92 3.97
C GLY A 192 -5.58 43.06 4.61
N SER A 193 -5.45 44.16 3.85
CA SER A 193 -5.46 45.56 4.32
C SER A 193 -4.20 46.20 4.93
N ARG A 194 -3.69 47.22 4.22
CA ARG A 194 -3.25 48.57 4.64
C ARG A 194 -2.86 49.31 3.33
N ALA A 195 -3.39 50.47 2.96
CA ALA A 195 -3.96 51.61 3.67
C ALA A 195 -5.18 52.19 2.94
#